data_AF-A0A5C7P1W3-F1
#
_entry.id   AF-A0A5C7P1W3-F1
#
_cell.length_a   1.000
_cell.length_b   1.000
_cell.length_c   1.000
_cell.angle_alpha   90.00
_cell.angle_beta   90.00
_cell.angle_gamma   90.00
#
_symmetry.space_group_name_H-M   'P 1'
#
loop_
_entity.id
_entity.type
_entity.pdbx_description
1 polymer ?
#
loop_
_entity_poly.entity_id
_entity_poly.type
_entity_poly.pdbx_seq_one_letter_code
_entity_poly.pdbx_strand_id
1 'polypeptide(L)'
;MGINRQLPHLGDAGRGELIAAYFQELSARLRSVRVCCGSWDRVIGESPTTKLGTTGVFLDPPYAAESDRADHLYSQEDLSVAHAVREWAIANGDNPLLRIALCGYDGEHAMPESWECVAWKARGGYGSQSDGRGRVNAFRERIWFSPHCLKQPTLFASIPVQKTENE
;
A
#
# COMPACT_ATOMS: atom_id res chain seq x y z
N MET A 1 10.00 26.76 -41.68
CA MET A 1 8.56 26.75 -41.42
C MET A 1 8.35 26.49 -39.93
N GLY A 2 8.02 27.51 -39.15
CA GLY A 2 7.74 27.39 -37.72
C GLY A 2 6.23 27.30 -37.50
N ILE A 3 5.79 26.25 -36.82
CA ILE A 3 4.39 25.91 -36.53
C ILE A 3 3.87 26.95 -35.52
N ASN A 4 2.87 27.74 -35.92
CA ASN A 4 2.05 28.68 -35.12
C ASN A 4 2.74 29.43 -33.95
N ARG A 5 3.08 30.71 -34.16
CA ARG A 5 3.57 31.66 -33.14
C ARG A 5 2.44 32.27 -32.30
N GLN A 6 1.42 31.49 -31.95
CA GLN A 6 0.41 31.95 -30.99
C GLN A 6 0.97 31.81 -29.58
N LEU A 7 1.11 32.94 -28.87
CA LEU A 7 1.39 32.93 -27.44
C LEU A 7 0.26 32.15 -26.74
N PRO A 8 0.56 31.18 -25.87
CA PRO A 8 -0.45 30.52 -25.07
C PRO A 8 -1.27 31.59 -24.34
N HIS A 9 -2.59 31.46 -24.37
CA HIS A 9 -3.48 32.36 -23.64
C HIS A 9 -3.28 32.16 -22.13
N LEU A 10 -2.40 32.96 -21.52
CA LEU A 10 -2.17 33.04 -20.08
C LEU A 10 -3.24 33.93 -19.40
N GLY A 11 -4.50 33.66 -19.71
CA GLY A 11 -5.63 34.37 -19.11
C GLY A 11 -5.76 34.12 -17.61
N ASP A 12 -6.69 34.84 -16.98
CA ASP A 12 -7.03 34.76 -15.56
C ASP A 12 -7.81 33.49 -15.16
N ALA A 13 -8.11 32.62 -16.12
CA ALA A 13 -8.51 31.24 -15.89
C ALA A 13 -7.33 30.42 -15.34
N GLY A 14 -7.03 30.57 -14.05
CA GLY A 14 -5.95 29.83 -13.37
C GLY A 14 -5.06 30.67 -12.46
N ARG A 15 -5.61 31.58 -11.64
CA ARG A 15 -4.85 32.39 -10.66
C ARG A 15 -4.27 31.59 -9.48
N GLY A 16 -4.00 30.30 -9.66
CA GLY A 16 -3.36 29.45 -8.67
C GLY A 16 -4.18 29.20 -7.40
N GLU A 17 -5.35 29.81 -7.19
CA GLU A 17 -6.15 29.64 -5.96
C GLU A 17 -6.53 28.18 -5.70
N LEU A 18 -6.96 27.44 -6.73
CA LEU A 18 -7.22 26.00 -6.63
C LEU A 18 -5.96 25.20 -6.31
N ILE A 19 -4.82 25.58 -6.89
CA ILE A 19 -3.52 24.95 -6.63
C ILE A 19 -3.09 25.23 -5.19
N ALA A 20 -3.25 26.47 -4.72
CA ALA A 20 -2.93 26.89 -3.37
C ALA A 20 -3.81 26.16 -2.34
N ALA A 21 -5.12 26.06 -2.59
CA ALA A 21 -6.03 25.28 -1.77
C ALA A 21 -5.62 23.80 -1.72
N TYR A 22 -5.29 23.20 -2.86
CA TYR A 22 -4.80 21.82 -2.94
C TYR A 22 -3.50 21.61 -2.14
N PHE A 23 -2.52 22.51 -2.25
CA PHE A 23 -1.28 22.44 -1.47
C PHE A 23 -1.51 22.63 0.03
N GLN A 24 -2.48 23.47 0.43
CA GLN A 24 -2.87 23.63 1.83
C GLN A 24 -3.50 22.35 2.39
N GLU A 25 -4.42 21.73 1.66
CA GLU A 25 -5.04 20.46 2.05
C GLU A 25 -3.99 19.33 2.15
N LEU A 26 -3.09 19.25 1.18
CA LEU A 26 -2.00 18.28 1.19
C LEU A 26 -1.07 18.51 2.39
N SER A 27 -0.68 19.75 2.66
CA SER A 27 0.14 20.13 3.82
C SER A 27 -0.54 19.74 5.14
N ALA A 28 -1.85 19.98 5.25
CA ALA A 28 -2.62 19.59 6.43
C ALA A 28 -2.62 18.06 6.64
N ARG A 29 -2.76 17.28 5.55
CA ARG A 29 -2.71 15.81 5.60
C ARG A 29 -1.31 15.27 5.97
N LEU A 30 -0.25 15.94 5.51
CA LEU A 30 1.13 15.52 5.77
C LEU A 30 1.72 16.04 7.09
N ARG A 31 0.94 16.79 7.88
CA ARG A 31 1.42 17.47 9.11
C ARG A 31 2.14 16.53 10.10
N SER A 32 1.72 15.28 10.20
CA SER A 32 2.30 14.27 11.10
C SER A 32 3.17 13.24 10.37
N VAL A 33 3.45 13.45 9.09
CA VAL A 33 4.21 12.51 8.25
C VAL A 33 5.70 12.83 8.31
N ARG A 34 6.52 11.82 8.56
CA ARG A 34 7.98 11.88 8.40
C ARG A 34 8.35 11.15 7.13
N VAL A 35 9.09 11.80 6.25
CA VAL A 35 9.54 11.23 4.98
C VAL A 35 10.99 10.80 5.12
N CYS A 36 11.29 9.57 4.72
CA CYS A 36 12.64 9.02 4.67
C CYS A 36 12.98 8.65 3.22
N CYS A 37 14.23 8.91 2.82
CA CYS A 37 14.75 8.54 1.50
C CYS A 37 15.94 7.60 1.68
N GLY A 38 15.91 6.45 1.02
CA GLY A 38 16.90 5.37 1.12
C GLY A 38 16.23 4.01 1.25
N SER A 39 16.99 3.01 1.68
CA SER A 39 16.47 1.64 1.83
C SER A 39 15.35 1.53 2.87
N TRP A 40 14.41 0.62 2.61
CA TRP A 40 13.18 0.41 3.38
C TRP A 40 13.47 -0.05 4.82
N ASP A 41 14.55 -0.80 5.03
CA ASP A 41 14.96 -1.32 6.34
C ASP A 41 15.28 -0.20 7.37
N ARG A 42 15.55 1.01 6.89
CA ARG A 42 15.81 2.17 7.75
C ARG A 42 14.59 2.63 8.55
N VAL A 43 13.37 2.32 8.11
CA VAL A 43 12.13 2.76 8.73
C VAL A 43 11.36 1.66 9.47
N ILE A 44 11.91 0.44 9.50
CA ILE A 44 11.32 -0.72 10.19
C ILE A 44 12.11 -1.16 11.44
N GLY A 45 13.06 -0.33 11.91
CA GLY A 45 13.76 -0.57 13.19
C GLY A 45 12.83 -0.44 14.40
N GLU A 46 13.32 -0.79 15.60
CA GLU A 46 12.50 -0.85 16.82
C GLU A 46 11.81 0.48 17.19
N SER A 47 12.49 1.61 16.95
CA SER A 47 11.95 2.92 17.33
C SER A 47 10.59 3.22 16.68
N PRO A 48 10.43 3.12 15.35
CA PRO A 48 9.11 3.29 14.72
C PRO A 48 8.16 2.10 14.93
N THR A 49 8.66 0.88 15.16
CA THR A 49 7.81 -0.33 15.11
C THR A 49 7.31 -0.80 16.47
N THR A 50 8.08 -0.71 17.55
CA THR A 50 7.71 -1.28 18.86
C THR A 50 7.75 -0.28 20.01
N LYS A 51 8.60 0.77 19.94
CA LYS A 51 8.77 1.74 21.04
C LYS A 51 7.69 2.81 21.12
N LEU A 52 6.85 2.95 20.10
CA LEU A 52 5.77 3.96 20.03
C LEU A 52 4.37 3.37 20.29
N GLY A 53 4.29 2.12 20.75
CA GLY A 53 3.05 1.38 20.94
C GLY A 53 2.70 0.52 19.74
N THR A 54 1.41 0.20 19.58
CA THR A 54 0.94 -0.60 18.45
C THR A 54 1.13 0.14 17.13
N THR A 55 1.85 -0.49 16.20
CA THR A 55 2.20 0.11 14.90
C THR A 55 1.61 -0.68 13.74
N GLY A 56 0.98 0.04 12.81
CA GLY A 56 0.63 -0.49 11.50
C GLY A 56 1.79 -0.35 10.53
N VAL A 57 2.10 -1.42 9.78
CA VAL A 57 3.14 -1.44 8.75
C VAL A 57 2.51 -1.87 7.44
N PHE A 58 2.60 -1.02 6.42
CA PHE A 58 2.10 -1.30 5.07
C PHE A 58 3.29 -1.42 4.12
N LEU A 59 3.44 -2.59 3.52
CA LEU A 59 4.57 -2.96 2.67
C LEU A 59 4.08 -3.21 1.26
N ASP A 60 4.58 -2.41 0.32
CA ASP A 60 4.31 -2.55 -1.11
C ASP A 60 5.63 -2.60 -1.88
N PRO A 61 6.36 -3.73 -1.79
CA PRO A 61 7.63 -3.88 -2.47
C PRO A 61 7.43 -3.91 -3.99
N PRO A 62 8.47 -3.60 -4.78
CA PRO A 62 8.42 -3.82 -6.21
C PRO A 62 8.19 -5.32 -6.48
N TYR A 63 7.06 -5.66 -7.10
CA TYR A 63 6.70 -7.06 -7.40
C TYR A 63 7.75 -7.76 -8.26
N ALA A 64 7.95 -9.05 -8.00
CA ALA A 64 8.90 -9.86 -8.73
C ALA A 64 8.59 -9.93 -10.24
N ALA A 65 9.64 -9.83 -11.06
CA ALA A 65 9.79 -9.72 -12.52
C ALA A 65 8.99 -10.69 -13.43
N GLU A 66 7.99 -11.41 -12.93
CA GLU A 66 7.00 -12.08 -13.78
C GLU A 66 6.00 -11.09 -14.40
N SER A 67 5.98 -9.85 -13.89
CA SER A 67 5.40 -8.73 -14.64
C SER A 67 6.46 -8.21 -15.60
N ASP A 68 6.26 -8.47 -16.89
CA ASP A 68 6.88 -7.88 -18.08
C ASP A 68 6.76 -6.34 -18.06
N ARG A 69 7.28 -5.71 -16.99
CA ARG A 69 7.37 -4.26 -16.77
C ARG A 69 8.41 -3.78 -17.77
N ALA A 70 8.12 -2.68 -18.44
CA ALA A 70 9.06 -2.07 -19.36
C ALA A 70 10.43 -1.97 -18.67
N ASP A 71 11.44 -2.66 -19.20
CA ASP A 71 12.79 -2.94 -18.68
C ASP A 71 13.60 -1.71 -18.17
N HIS A 72 12.98 -0.54 -18.09
CA HIS A 72 13.60 0.76 -17.86
C HIS A 72 12.81 1.68 -16.91
N LEU A 73 11.79 1.19 -16.19
CA LEU A 73 11.02 2.05 -15.28
C LEU A 73 11.79 2.39 -13.99
N TYR A 74 12.70 1.51 -13.57
CA TYR A 74 13.61 1.72 -12.42
C TYR A 74 15.03 1.32 -12.80
N SER A 75 16.03 2.02 -12.26
CA SER A 75 17.44 1.83 -12.66
C SER A 75 18.06 0.50 -12.21
N GLN A 76 17.43 -0.22 -11.28
CA GLN A 76 17.80 -1.57 -10.84
C GLN A 76 16.52 -2.33 -10.48
N GLU A 77 16.21 -3.40 -11.21
CA GLU A 77 15.21 -4.38 -10.80
C GLU A 77 15.90 -5.42 -9.93
N ASP A 78 15.64 -5.39 -8.63
CA ASP A 78 16.17 -6.36 -7.68
C ASP A 78 15.03 -7.11 -7.00
N LEU A 79 14.78 -8.34 -7.47
CA LEU A 79 13.85 -9.30 -6.89
C LEU A 79 14.13 -9.55 -5.40
N SER A 80 15.36 -9.30 -4.94
CA SER A 80 15.76 -9.51 -3.55
C SER A 80 14.97 -8.65 -2.58
N VAL A 81 14.50 -7.46 -2.99
CA VAL A 81 13.76 -6.54 -2.11
C VAL A 81 12.42 -7.15 -1.71
N ALA A 82 11.67 -7.72 -2.66
CA ALA A 82 10.39 -8.37 -2.37
C ALA A 82 10.58 -9.58 -1.43
N HIS A 83 11.62 -10.38 -1.65
CA HIS A 83 11.96 -11.50 -0.77
C HIS A 83 12.35 -11.04 0.64
N ALA A 84 13.21 -10.05 0.77
CA ALA A 84 13.66 -9.53 2.06
C ALA A 84 12.51 -8.90 2.85
N VAL A 85 11.63 -8.15 2.18
CA VAL A 85 10.42 -7.57 2.77
C VAL A 85 9.48 -8.67 3.27
N ARG A 86 9.27 -9.73 2.48
CA ARG A 86 8.47 -10.90 2.89
C ARG A 86 9.07 -11.60 4.11
N GLU A 87 10.36 -11.88 4.11
CA GLU A 87 11.04 -12.56 5.22
C GLU A 87 10.92 -11.78 6.52
N TRP A 88 11.12 -10.46 6.45
CA TRP A 88 10.93 -9.59 7.61
C TRP A 88 9.47 -9.58 8.09
N ALA A 89 8.51 -9.51 7.16
CA ALA A 89 7.10 -9.51 7.49
C ALA A 89 6.72 -10.79 8.25
N ILE A 90 7.13 -11.96 7.75
CA ILE A 90 6.89 -13.26 8.40
C ILE A 90 7.54 -13.31 9.79
N ALA A 91 8.81 -12.92 9.90
CA ALA A 91 9.54 -12.95 11.17
C ALA A 91 8.92 -12.07 12.26
N ASN A 92 8.19 -11.02 11.86
CA ASN A 92 7.55 -10.06 12.77
C ASN A 92 6.04 -10.24 12.90
N GLY A 93 5.44 -11.16 12.13
CA GLY A 93 3.99 -11.31 12.01
C GLY A 93 3.29 -11.68 13.33
N ASP A 94 3.96 -12.44 14.19
CA ASP A 94 3.41 -12.88 15.47
C ASP A 94 3.57 -11.84 16.60
N ASN A 95 4.21 -10.70 16.33
CA ASN A 95 4.38 -9.64 17.33
C ASN A 95 3.04 -8.92 17.60
N PRO A 96 2.49 -8.97 18.82
CA PRO A 96 1.18 -8.36 19.13
C PRO A 96 1.16 -6.83 19.06
N LEU A 97 2.34 -6.19 18.98
CA LEU A 97 2.45 -4.75 18.78
C LEU A 97 2.46 -4.35 17.30
N LEU A 98 2.50 -5.31 16.37
CA LEU A 98 2.55 -5.03 14.93
C LEU A 98 1.28 -5.46 14.22
N ARG A 99 0.87 -4.66 13.24
CA ARG A 99 -0.20 -4.95 12.29
C ARG A 99 0.34 -4.77 10.89
N ILE A 100 0.77 -5.86 10.28
CA ILE A 100 1.49 -5.85 9.01
C ILE A 100 0.52 -6.19 7.88
N ALA A 101 0.54 -5.38 6.83
CA ALA A 101 -0.11 -5.65 5.55
C ALA A 101 0.98 -5.69 4.46
N LEU A 102 1.08 -6.82 3.77
CA LEU A 102 2.03 -7.04 2.68
C LEU A 102 1.28 -7.19 1.36
N CYS A 103 1.63 -6.38 0.36
CA CYS A 103 1.10 -6.49 -1.00
C CYS A 103 1.97 -7.40 -1.85
N GLY A 104 1.35 -8.09 -2.81
CA GLY A 104 2.02 -8.93 -3.81
C GLY A 104 1.02 -9.56 -4.79
N TYR A 105 1.49 -10.48 -5.62
CA TYR A 105 0.68 -11.28 -6.52
C TYR A 105 0.42 -12.69 -6.02
N ASP A 106 -0.69 -13.27 -6.48
CA ASP A 106 -1.02 -14.66 -6.27
C ASP A 106 0.10 -15.57 -6.79
N GLY A 107 0.57 -16.47 -5.93
CA GLY A 107 1.71 -17.35 -6.18
C GLY A 107 3.09 -16.73 -5.91
N GLU A 108 3.20 -15.41 -5.67
CA GLU A 108 4.49 -14.72 -5.47
C GLU A 108 5.09 -15.00 -4.08
N HIS A 109 4.25 -15.22 -3.08
CA HIS A 109 4.66 -15.39 -1.69
C HIS A 109 4.02 -16.63 -1.07
N ALA A 110 4.86 -17.57 -0.61
CA ALA A 110 4.41 -18.66 0.26
C ALA A 110 4.18 -18.13 1.68
N MET A 111 3.01 -17.57 1.97
CA MET A 111 2.73 -16.98 3.29
C MET A 111 2.28 -18.04 4.30
N PRO A 112 2.57 -17.86 5.61
CA PRO A 112 2.06 -18.75 6.64
C PRO A 112 0.52 -18.76 6.67
N GLU A 113 -0.09 -19.90 6.99
CA GLU A 113 -1.56 -20.04 7.07
C GLU A 113 -2.20 -19.14 8.14
N SER A 114 -1.42 -18.68 9.12
CA SER A 114 -1.87 -17.74 10.14
C SER A 114 -2.16 -16.34 9.58
N TRP A 115 -1.68 -16.02 8.38
CA TRP A 115 -1.93 -14.75 7.71
C TRP A 115 -3.21 -14.80 6.90
N GLU A 116 -3.99 -13.74 6.98
CA GLU A 116 -5.21 -13.61 6.19
C GLU A 116 -4.87 -13.07 4.80
N CYS A 117 -5.12 -13.87 3.77
CA CYS A 117 -4.92 -13.48 2.38
C CYS A 117 -6.21 -12.92 1.79
N VAL A 118 -6.22 -11.63 1.45
CA VAL A 118 -7.34 -10.96 0.80
C VAL A 118 -7.02 -10.71 -0.67
N ALA A 119 -7.86 -11.23 -1.56
CA ALA A 119 -7.81 -10.84 -2.97
C ALA A 119 -8.29 -9.40 -3.11
N TRP A 120 -7.46 -8.56 -3.70
CA TRP A 120 -7.80 -7.16 -3.96
C TRP A 120 -8.01 -6.95 -5.46
N LYS A 121 -8.96 -6.07 -5.80
CA LYS A 121 -9.16 -5.59 -7.16
C LYS A 121 -9.37 -4.09 -7.10
N ALA A 122 -8.40 -3.31 -7.56
CA ALA A 122 -8.57 -1.87 -7.68
C ALA A 122 -9.77 -1.54 -8.59
N ARG A 123 -10.60 -0.57 -8.18
CA ARG A 123 -11.56 0.08 -9.08
C ARG A 123 -10.76 0.99 -10.03
N GLY A 124 -10.17 0.40 -11.08
CA GLY A 124 -9.52 1.04 -12.23
C GLY A 124 -8.81 2.38 -12.03
N GLY A 125 -7.47 2.39 -12.09
CA GLY A 125 -6.64 3.61 -12.21
C GLY A 125 -6.25 3.93 -13.66
N TYR A 126 -5.23 4.77 -13.90
CA TYR A 126 -4.75 5.14 -15.25
C TYR A 126 -4.45 3.95 -16.19
N GLY A 127 -4.11 2.77 -15.64
CA GLY A 127 -3.94 1.52 -16.40
C GLY A 127 -5.24 0.85 -16.89
N SER A 128 -6.42 1.33 -16.47
CA SER A 128 -7.73 0.80 -16.87
C SER A 128 -8.22 1.32 -18.23
N GLN A 129 -7.53 2.29 -18.83
CA GLN A 129 -7.92 2.91 -20.11
C GLN A 129 -7.43 2.14 -21.34
N SER A 130 -6.73 1.01 -21.16
CA SER A 130 -6.30 0.13 -22.25
C SER A 130 -6.92 -1.26 -22.09
N ASP A 131 -7.23 -1.92 -23.21
CA ASP A 131 -7.54 -3.37 -23.25
C ASP A 131 -6.25 -4.22 -23.07
N GLY A 132 -5.41 -3.79 -22.13
CA GLY A 132 -4.08 -4.31 -21.90
C GLY A 132 -3.96 -5.15 -20.62
N ARG A 133 -2.77 -5.73 -20.46
CA ARG A 133 -2.39 -6.72 -19.45
C ARG A 133 -2.59 -6.26 -17.99
N GLY A 134 -2.64 -4.96 -17.71
CA GLY A 134 -2.99 -4.42 -16.40
C GLY A 134 -4.36 -4.88 -15.89
N ARG A 135 -5.30 -5.21 -16.79
CA ARG A 135 -6.61 -5.78 -16.46
C ARG A 135 -6.54 -7.25 -16.02
N VAL A 136 -5.56 -8.01 -16.52
CA VAL A 136 -5.35 -9.42 -16.18
C VAL A 136 -4.63 -9.55 -14.84
N ASN A 137 -3.61 -8.72 -14.59
CA ASN A 137 -2.88 -8.70 -13.33
C ASN A 137 -3.70 -8.17 -12.15
N ALA A 138 -4.72 -7.34 -12.40
CA ALA A 138 -5.63 -6.85 -11.36
C ALA A 138 -6.42 -7.96 -10.63
N PHE A 139 -6.49 -9.18 -11.18
CA PHE A 139 -7.10 -10.33 -10.50
C PHE A 139 -6.11 -11.13 -9.64
N ARG A 140 -4.81 -10.91 -9.84
CA ARG A 140 -3.74 -11.57 -9.10
C ARG A 140 -3.30 -10.79 -7.88
N GLU A 141 -3.69 -9.52 -7.73
CA GLU A 141 -3.31 -8.72 -6.56
C GLU A 141 -3.83 -9.37 -5.26
N ARG A 142 -2.93 -9.47 -4.29
CA ARG A 142 -3.17 -10.01 -2.95
C ARG A 142 -2.64 -9.03 -1.91
N ILE A 143 -3.33 -8.98 -0.78
CA ILE A 143 -2.83 -8.35 0.44
C ILE A 143 -2.88 -9.40 1.54
N TRP A 144 -1.74 -9.69 2.16
CA TRP A 144 -1.65 -10.56 3.33
C TRP A 144 -1.60 -9.72 4.60
N PHE A 145 -2.49 -10.02 5.54
CA PHE A 145 -2.56 -9.38 6.85
C PHE A 145 -2.04 -10.31 7.94
N SER A 146 -1.13 -9.81 8.79
CA SER A 146 -0.60 -10.55 9.94
C SER A 146 -1.69 -10.91 10.96
N PRO A 147 -1.52 -11.95 11.79
CA PRO A 147 -2.52 -12.44 12.76
C PRO A 147 -3.16 -11.37 13.66
N HIS A 148 -2.41 -10.32 14.02
CA HIS A 148 -2.85 -9.25 14.93
C HIS A 148 -3.54 -8.07 14.23
N CYS A 149 -3.73 -8.14 12.91
CA CYS A 149 -4.53 -7.17 12.16
C CYS A 149 -6.00 -7.24 12.57
N LEU A 150 -6.65 -6.08 12.58
CA LEU A 150 -8.07 -6.00 12.91
C LEU A 150 -8.89 -6.55 11.73
N LYS A 151 -9.74 -7.54 12.02
CA LYS A 151 -10.70 -8.05 11.04
C LYS A 151 -11.92 -7.15 11.00
N GLN A 152 -12.48 -6.96 9.82
CA GLN A 152 -13.78 -6.29 9.73
C GLN A 152 -14.81 -7.13 10.51
N PRO A 153 -15.63 -6.50 11.37
CA PRO A 153 -16.73 -7.21 12.00
C PRO A 153 -17.63 -7.78 10.91
N THR A 154 -17.94 -9.07 10.98
CA THR A 154 -19.01 -9.62 10.15
C THR A 154 -20.35 -9.14 10.70
N LEU A 155 -21.40 -9.16 9.87
CA LEU A 155 -22.75 -8.72 10.25
C LEU A 155 -23.29 -9.39 11.53
N PHE A 156 -22.74 -10.56 11.89
CA PHE A 156 -23.11 -11.35 13.06
C PHE A 156 -22.09 -11.30 14.22
N ALA A 157 -21.03 -10.50 14.11
CA ALA A 157 -19.94 -10.46 15.09
C ALA A 157 -20.29 -9.73 16.40
N SER A 158 -21.46 -9.09 16.51
CA SER A 158 -21.87 -8.33 17.69
C SER A 158 -23.26 -8.71 18.18
N ILE A 159 -23.36 -9.86 18.87
CA ILE A 159 -24.37 -10.05 19.91
C ILE A 159 -23.63 -10.61 21.13
N PRO A 160 -23.35 -9.80 22.16
CA PRO A 160 -22.90 -10.35 23.42
C PRO A 160 -23.99 -11.27 23.95
N VAL A 161 -23.66 -12.55 24.13
CA VAL A 161 -24.52 -13.52 24.83
C VAL A 161 -24.76 -12.95 26.23
N GLN A 162 -25.97 -12.44 26.49
CA GLN A 162 -26.38 -12.13 27.84
C GLN A 162 -26.35 -13.44 28.62
N LYS A 163 -25.38 -13.58 29.53
CA LYS A 163 -25.45 -14.61 30.56
C LYS A 163 -26.68 -14.30 31.40
N THR A 164 -27.71 -15.11 31.27
CA THR A 164 -28.79 -15.16 32.24
C THR A 164 -28.19 -15.71 33.53
N GLU A 165 -27.92 -14.83 34.49
CA GLU A 165 -27.74 -15.23 35.88
C GLU A 165 -29.11 -15.70 36.39
N ASN A 166 -29.31 -17.01 36.40
CA ASN A 166 -30.30 -17.66 37.25
C ASN A 166 -29.52 -18.40 38.34
N GLU A 167 -29.55 -17.82 39.54
CA GLU A 167 -29.63 -18.40 40.90
C GLU A 167 -28.90 -17.53 41.93
#